data_AF-A0A8F0FC81-F1
#
_entry.id   AF-A0A8F0FC81-F1
#
_cell.length_a   1.000
_cell.length_b   1.000
_cell.length_c   1.000
_cell.angle_alpha   90.00
_cell.angle_beta   90.00
_cell.angle_gamma   90.00
#
_symmetry.space_group_name_H-M   'P 1'
#
loop_
_entity.id
_entity.type
_entity.pdbx_description
1 polymer ?
#
loop_
_entity_poly.entity_id
_entity_poly.type
_entity_poly.pdbx_seq_one_letter_code
_entity_poly.pdbx_strand_id
1 'polypeptide(L)'
;MQTFDTKDWANEFLVWTADALRVYYWVLTLRLSVQWFPNINPYIHPVYVLLHATDFFLESFEGIVPNILGMDMSAMCAFIFLEWVIRTCQAIKFY
;
A
#
# COMPACT_ATOMS: atom_id res chain seq x y z
N MET A 1 3.64 17.33 35.30
CA MET A 1 2.86 17.08 34.07
C MET A 1 3.75 17.43 32.90
N GLN A 2 4.18 16.46 32.09
CA GLN A 2 4.80 16.78 30.80
C GLN A 2 3.76 17.52 29.96
N THR A 3 4.09 18.72 29.50
CA THR A 3 3.23 19.49 28.60
C THR A 3 3.48 18.97 27.19
N PHE A 4 2.53 18.23 26.63
CA PHE A 4 2.58 17.80 25.24
C PHE A 4 2.59 19.02 24.33
N ASP A 5 3.63 19.17 23.51
CA ASP A 5 3.73 20.25 22.53
C ASP A 5 2.95 19.87 21.26
N THR A 6 2.51 20.87 20.52
CA THR A 6 1.87 20.74 19.19
C THR A 6 2.71 19.90 18.21
N LYS A 7 4.04 19.92 18.34
CA LYS A 7 4.96 19.12 17.53
C LYS A 7 4.88 17.62 17.84
N ASP A 8 4.63 17.24 19.09
CA ASP A 8 4.52 15.84 19.50
C ASP A 8 3.31 15.19 18.82
N TRP A 9 2.19 15.91 18.79
CA TRP A 9 0.97 15.49 18.08
C TRP A 9 1.21 15.26 16.59
N ALA A 10 1.95 16.15 15.93
CA ALA A 10 2.26 16.02 14.52
C ALA A 10 3.12 14.78 14.24
N ASN A 11 4.12 14.53 15.08
CA ASN A 11 4.98 13.36 14.97
C ASN A 11 4.21 12.06 15.19
N GLU A 12 3.36 12.00 16.21
CA GLU A 12 2.51 10.84 16.47
C GLU A 12 1.59 10.56 15.27
N PHE A 13 0.92 11.59 14.75
CA PHE A 13 0.05 11.46 13.59
C PHE A 13 0.79 10.91 12.34
N LEU A 14 2.01 11.38 12.08
CA LEU A 14 2.83 10.87 10.99
C LEU A 14 3.20 9.39 11.16
N VAL A 15 3.48 8.96 12.41
CA VAL A 15 3.77 7.56 12.72
C VAL A 15 2.54 6.68 12.45
N TRP A 16 1.36 7.08 12.94
CA TRP A 16 0.11 6.35 12.67
C TRP A 16 -0.18 6.23 11.17
N THR A 17 0.05 7.31 10.42
CA THR A 17 -0.11 7.32 8.96
C THR A 17 0.85 6.34 8.28
N ALA A 18 2.12 6.34 8.69
CA ALA A 18 3.12 5.44 8.13
C ALA A 18 2.82 3.96 8.43
N ASP A 19 2.33 3.66 9.64
CA ASP A 19 1.94 2.30 10.01
C ASP A 19 0.68 1.83 9.27
N ALA A 20 -0.30 2.71 9.04
CA ALA A 20 -1.46 2.39 8.20
C ALA A 20 -1.04 2.05 6.75
N LEU A 21 -0.12 2.82 6.17
CA LEU A 21 0.43 2.54 4.84
C LEU A 21 1.22 1.22 4.79
N ARG A 22 1.93 0.86 5.87
CA ARG A 22 2.60 -0.46 5.99
C ARG A 22 1.60 -1.60 6.02
N VAL A 23 0.47 -1.46 6.71
CA VAL A 23 -0.59 -2.47 6.66
C VAL A 23 -1.10 -2.62 5.23
N TYR A 24 -1.32 -1.51 4.53
CA TYR A 24 -1.74 -1.53 3.14
C TYR A 24 -0.72 -2.21 2.20
N TYR A 25 0.59 -2.01 2.43
CA TYR A 25 1.65 -2.72 1.72
C TYR A 25 1.49 -4.24 1.83
N TRP A 26 1.24 -4.76 3.04
CA TRP A 26 1.02 -6.19 3.26
C TRP A 26 -0.26 -6.70 2.57
N VAL A 27 -1.31 -5.90 2.52
CA VAL A 27 -2.56 -6.23 1.80
C VAL A 27 -2.28 -6.40 0.30
N LEU A 28 -1.49 -5.51 -0.31
CA LEU A 28 -1.05 -5.66 -1.71
C LEU A 28 -0.18 -6.90 -1.91
N THR A 29 0.71 -7.22 -0.97
CA THR A 29 1.52 -8.45 -1.03
C THR A 29 0.64 -9.70 -0.99
N LEU A 30 -0.40 -9.67 -0.16
CA LEU A 30 -1.38 -10.76 -0.07
C LEU A 30 -2.16 -10.90 -1.39
N ARG A 31 -2.61 -9.79 -2.00
CA ARG A 31 -3.26 -9.78 -3.32
C ARG A 31 -2.38 -10.44 -4.39
N LEU A 32 -1.11 -10.02 -4.51
CA LEU A 32 -0.17 -10.62 -5.46
C LEU A 32 0.03 -12.12 -5.21
N SER A 33 0.17 -12.50 -3.94
CA SER A 33 0.32 -13.91 -3.56
C SER A 33 -0.90 -14.73 -4.01
N VAL A 34 -2.12 -14.20 -3.82
CA VAL A 34 -3.36 -14.87 -4.25
C VAL A 34 -3.46 -14.94 -5.78
N GLN A 35 -3.12 -13.88 -6.50
CA GLN A 35 -3.13 -13.86 -7.97
C GLN A 35 -2.11 -14.84 -8.58
N TRP A 36 -1.02 -15.14 -7.86
CA TRP A 36 -0.04 -16.14 -8.28
C TRP A 36 -0.54 -17.58 -8.18
N PHE A 37 -1.60 -17.87 -7.40
CA PHE A 37 -2.17 -19.21 -7.33
C PHE A 37 -3.23 -19.43 -8.41
N PRO A 38 -2.97 -20.24 -9.45
CA PRO A 38 -3.89 -20.41 -10.59
C PRO A 38 -5.20 -21.14 -10.22
N ASN A 39 -5.25 -21.79 -9.05
CA ASN A 39 -6.39 -22.58 -8.59
C ASN A 39 -7.34 -21.81 -7.66
N ILE A 40 -7.06 -20.54 -7.35
CA ILE A 40 -7.95 -19.72 -6.51
C ILE A 40 -8.97 -19.02 -7.39
N ASN A 41 -10.25 -19.22 -7.08
CA ASN A 41 -11.34 -18.51 -7.75
C ASN A 41 -11.35 -17.03 -7.29
N PRO A 42 -11.14 -16.04 -8.17
CA PRO A 42 -11.16 -14.63 -7.75
C PRO A 42 -12.54 -14.13 -7.27
N TYR A 43 -13.62 -14.85 -7.60
CA TYR A 43 -14.99 -14.48 -7.26
C TYR A 43 -15.45 -14.97 -5.88
N ILE A 44 -14.60 -15.64 -5.10
CA ILE A 44 -14.93 -15.95 -3.70
C ILE A 44 -14.85 -14.69 -2.83
N HIS A 45 -15.84 -14.51 -1.96
CA HIS A 45 -16.08 -13.28 -1.21
C HIS A 45 -14.90 -12.65 -0.44
N PRO A 46 -13.95 -13.38 0.20
CA PRO A 46 -12.81 -12.71 0.84
C PRO A 46 -11.76 -12.21 -0.18
N VAL A 47 -11.59 -12.91 -1.30
CA VAL A 47 -10.61 -12.54 -2.35
C VAL A 47 -11.16 -11.42 -3.22
N TYR A 48 -12.46 -11.46 -3.54
CA TYR A 48 -13.11 -10.41 -4.32
C TYR A 48 -13.00 -9.04 -3.63
N VAL A 49 -13.27 -8.97 -2.32
CA VAL A 49 -13.13 -7.72 -1.55
C VAL A 49 -11.69 -7.23 -1.53
N LEU A 50 -10.72 -8.14 -1.38
CA LEU A 50 -9.29 -7.81 -1.42
C LEU A 50 -8.88 -7.22 -2.77
N LEU A 51 -9.29 -7.85 -3.87
CA LEU A 51 -9.03 -7.36 -5.23
C LEU A 51 -9.63 -5.98 -5.39
N HIS A 52 -10.92 -5.80 -5.10
CA HIS A 52 -11.60 -4.53 -5.29
C HIS A 52 -11.03 -3.39 -4.44
N ALA A 53 -10.64 -3.68 -3.19
CA ALA A 53 -10.00 -2.70 -2.31
C ALA A 53 -8.61 -2.26 -2.80
N THR A 54 -7.88 -3.15 -3.47
CA THR A 54 -6.55 -2.86 -4.00
C THR A 54 -6.58 -2.32 -5.43
N ASP A 55 -7.61 -2.66 -6.21
CA ASP A 55 -7.83 -2.19 -7.60
C ASP A 55 -7.96 -0.67 -7.65
N PHE A 56 -8.71 -0.05 -6.73
CA PHE A 56 -8.83 1.42 -6.68
C PHE A 56 -7.47 2.14 -6.67
N PHE A 57 -6.46 1.55 -6.02
CA PHE A 57 -5.11 2.09 -6.00
C PHE A 57 -4.30 1.71 -7.24
N LEU A 58 -4.40 0.46 -7.71
CA LEU A 58 -3.64 -0.02 -8.86
C LEU A 58 -4.13 0.57 -10.18
N GLU A 59 -5.44 0.83 -10.33
CA GLU A 59 -6.04 1.50 -11.49
C GLU A 59 -5.37 2.85 -11.80
N SER A 60 -4.83 3.53 -10.77
CA SER A 60 -4.09 4.80 -10.96
C SER A 60 -2.72 4.61 -11.63
N PHE A 61 -2.16 3.40 -11.58
CA PHE A 61 -0.89 3.02 -12.21
C PHE A 61 -1.12 2.19 -13.49
N GLU A 62 -2.29 1.59 -13.64
CA GLU A 62 -2.72 0.93 -14.87
C GLU A 62 -2.81 1.95 -16.02
N GLY A 63 -2.35 1.56 -17.21
CA GLY A 63 -2.27 2.44 -18.37
C GLY A 63 -1.04 3.35 -18.44
N ILE A 64 -0.33 3.57 -17.32
CA ILE A 64 1.00 4.21 -17.33
C ILE A 64 2.06 3.22 -17.80
N VAL A 65 1.97 1.97 -17.35
CA VAL A 65 2.96 0.92 -17.62
C VAL A 65 2.37 -0.14 -18.55
N PRO A 66 3.08 -0.52 -19.64
CA PRO A 66 2.64 -1.61 -20.49
C PRO A 66 2.69 -2.95 -19.74
N ASN A 67 1.74 -3.83 -20.00
CA ASN A 67 1.76 -5.20 -19.50
C ASN A 67 2.88 -5.99 -20.20
N ILE A 68 3.89 -6.44 -19.44
CA ILE A 68 5.06 -7.14 -19.96
C ILE A 68 4.95 -8.61 -19.53
N LEU A 69 4.97 -9.52 -20.51
CA LEU A 69 4.93 -10.98 -20.29
C LEU A 69 3.70 -11.50 -19.53
N GLY A 70 2.58 -10.76 -19.57
CA GLY A 70 1.36 -11.12 -18.83
C GLY A 70 1.48 -10.90 -17.31
N MET A 71 2.59 -10.31 -16.85
CA MET A 71 2.77 -9.88 -15.47
C MET A 71 2.33 -8.43 -15.30
N ASP A 72 1.64 -8.18 -14.19
CA ASP A 72 1.18 -6.86 -13.87
C ASP A 72 2.31 -5.97 -13.34
N MET A 73 2.91 -5.19 -14.24
CA MET A 73 3.98 -4.24 -13.90
C MET A 73 3.44 -3.01 -13.13
N SER A 74 2.13 -2.75 -13.17
CA SER A 74 1.52 -1.66 -12.42
C SER A 74 1.71 -1.87 -10.91
N ALA A 75 1.56 -3.13 -10.46
CA ALA A 75 1.79 -3.52 -9.07
C ALA A 75 3.22 -3.20 -8.63
N MET A 76 4.24 -3.49 -9.45
CA MET A 76 5.64 -3.19 -9.11
C MET A 76 5.87 -1.69 -8.90
N CYS A 77 5.35 -0.84 -9.79
CA CYS A 77 5.42 0.61 -9.63
C CYS A 77 4.69 1.08 -8.37
N ALA A 78 3.51 0.51 -8.10
CA ALA A 78 2.72 0.81 -6.93
C ALA A 78 3.46 0.46 -5.62
N PHE A 79 4.17 -0.68 -5.58
CA PHE A 79 5.02 -1.06 -4.44
C PHE A 79 6.17 -0.09 -4.21
N ILE A 80 6.87 0.31 -5.27
CA ILE A 80 7.98 1.27 -5.18
C ILE A 80 7.46 2.62 -4.67
N PHE A 81 6.35 3.09 -5.22
CA PHE A 81 5.73 4.34 -4.81
C PHE A 81 5.30 4.30 -3.35
N LEU A 82 4.61 3.25 -2.93
CA LEU A 82 4.13 3.09 -1.56
C LEU A 82 5.30 3.04 -0.56
N GLU A 83 6.34 2.28 -0.87
CA GLU A 83 7.54 2.20 -0.03
C GLU A 83 8.26 3.55 0.08
N TRP A 84 8.31 4.31 -1.01
CA TRP A 84 8.88 5.65 -1.01
C TRP A 84 8.09 6.63 -0.13
N VAL A 85 6.75 6.58 -0.16
CA VAL A 85 5.89 7.40 0.71
C VAL A 85 6.10 7.04 2.18
N ILE A 86 6.11 5.74 2.52
CA ILE A 86 6.33 5.26 3.90
C ILE A 86 7.66 5.77 4.47
N ARG A 87 8.74 5.65 3.68
CA ARG A 87 10.08 6.11 4.08
C ARG A 87 10.13 7.61 4.26
N THR A 88 9.49 8.37 3.37
CA THR A 88 9.42 9.83 3.47
C THR A 88 8.67 10.25 4.75
N CYS A 89 7.53 9.64 5.06
CA CYS A 89 6.78 9.91 6.29
C CYS A 89 7.61 9.62 7.56
N GLN A 90 8.44 8.59 7.55
CA GLN A 90 9.29 8.24 8.70
C GLN A 90 10.54 9.10 8.84
N ALA A 91 11.05 9.61 7.70
CA ALA A 91 12.19 10.50 7.68
C ALA A 91 11.84 11.89 8.23
N ILE A 92 10.59 12.33 8.04
CA ILE A 92 10.10 13.59 8.60
C ILE A 92 9.88 13.43 10.10
N LYS A 93 10.72 14.08 10.89
CA LYS A 93 10.54 14.24 12.34
C LYS A 93 10.71 15.70 12.70
N PHE A 94 9.74 16.26 13.40
CA PHE A 94 9.80 17.64 13.88
C PHE A 94 10.45 17.65 15.28
N TYR A 95 11.56 18.37 15.42
CA TYR A 95 12.26 18.65 16.67
C TYR A 95 11.98 20.11 17.11
#